data_AF-A0A1F9C7U8-F1
#
_entry.id   AF-A0A1F9C7U8-F1
#
_cell.length_a   1.000
_cell.length_b   1.000
_cell.length_c   1.000
_cell.angle_alpha   90.00
_cell.angle_beta   90.00
_cell.angle_gamma   90.00
#
_symmetry.space_group_name_H-M   'P 1'
#
loop_
_entity.id
_entity.type
_entity.pdbx_description
1 polymer ?
#
loop_
_entity_poly.entity_id
_entity_poly.type
_entity_poly.pdbx_seq_one_letter_code
_entity_poly.pdbx_strand_id
1 'polypeptide(L)'
;MNSPKKMSLWSLMVLVSFLLVLGCSNPPKTLDRSVAGPQVIVNPGSIRLGVAKLMDTIILFEGSGFKPGDSIFITLIGPNETKAIVAEGPIKPDGTFKTELGKSSISKLTKAMEILKADIVPNEKFEPVVVISQPPIPKGVYTVKVTSMLSPLTAETKLTVKGPTVIDSVMDWIGGLTGKIKHKKSK
;
A
#
# COMPACT_ATOMS: atom_id res chain seq x y z
N MET A 1 -30.61 42.57 0.11
CA MET A 1 -30.61 41.73 -1.11
C MET A 1 -29.15 41.52 -1.50
N ASN A 2 -28.53 40.43 -1.06
CA ASN A 2 -27.09 40.19 -1.27
C ASN A 2 -26.87 39.63 -2.67
N SER A 3 -26.13 40.36 -3.51
CA SER A 3 -25.76 39.90 -4.84
C SER A 3 -24.74 38.75 -4.75
N PRO A 4 -24.88 37.68 -5.56
CA PRO A 4 -23.87 36.65 -5.62
C PRO A 4 -22.63 37.24 -6.31
N LYS A 5 -21.51 37.29 -5.59
CA LYS A 5 -20.21 37.71 -6.13
C LYS A 5 -19.87 36.79 -7.31
N LYS A 6 -19.87 37.34 -8.53
CA LYS A 6 -19.42 36.65 -9.75
C LYS A 6 -17.95 36.31 -9.59
N MET A 7 -17.65 35.09 -9.15
CA MET A 7 -16.30 34.54 -9.19
C MET A 7 -15.91 34.48 -10.67
N SER A 8 -14.96 35.33 -11.07
CA SER A 8 -14.46 35.38 -12.44
C SER A 8 -13.89 34.01 -12.83
N LEU A 9 -14.28 33.50 -14.01
CA LEU A 9 -13.78 32.25 -14.59
C LEU A 9 -12.23 32.17 -14.58
N TRP A 10 -11.59 33.34 -14.65
CA TRP A 10 -10.14 33.51 -14.59
C TRP A 10 -9.58 33.21 -13.19
N SER A 11 -10.30 33.60 -12.13
CA SER A 11 -9.96 33.26 -10.75
C SER A 11 -10.07 31.76 -10.48
N LEU A 12 -11.01 31.07 -11.14
CA LEU A 12 -11.14 29.61 -11.03
C LEU A 12 -10.00 28.89 -11.75
N MET A 13 -9.60 29.37 -12.93
CA MET A 13 -8.45 28.83 -13.66
C MET A 13 -7.13 29.00 -12.89
N VAL A 14 -6.90 30.19 -12.31
CA VAL A 14 -5.70 30.46 -11.50
C VAL A 14 -5.67 29.57 -10.25
N LEU A 15 -6.82 29.33 -9.60
CA LEU A 15 -6.94 28.45 -8.44
C LEU A 15 -6.63 26.98 -8.80
N VAL A 16 -7.15 26.50 -9.94
CA VAL A 16 -6.88 25.14 -10.44
C VAL A 16 -5.41 24.97 -10.81
N SER A 17 -4.80 25.97 -11.46
CA SER A 17 -3.37 25.95 -11.76
C SER A 17 -2.50 25.94 -10.50
N PHE A 18 -2.86 26.69 -9.46
CA PHE A 18 -2.12 26.70 -8.19
C PHE A 18 -2.19 25.36 -7.44
N LEU A 19 -3.31 24.65 -7.54
CA LEU A 19 -3.48 23.31 -6.96
C LEU A 19 -2.64 22.23 -7.66
N LEU A 20 -2.30 22.41 -8.94
CA LEU A 20 -1.50 21.46 -9.71
C LEU A 20 -0.01 21.48 -9.37
N VAL A 21 0.51 22.58 -8.79
CA VAL A 21 1.96 22.74 -8.52
C VAL A 21 2.37 22.29 -7.11
N LEU A 22 1.41 22.01 -6.22
CA LEU A 22 1.68 21.66 -4.80
C LEU A 22 1.88 20.15 -4.55
N GLY A 23 2.13 19.36 -5.61
CA GLY A 23 2.45 17.95 -5.50
C GLY A 23 3.88 17.70 -5.04
N CYS A 24 4.21 17.95 -3.77
CA CYS A 24 5.47 17.49 -3.18
C CYS A 24 5.43 15.95 -3.00
N SER A 25 5.89 15.21 -4.01
CA SER A 25 6.22 13.79 -3.84
C SER A 25 7.64 13.66 -3.29
N ASN A 26 7.81 12.96 -2.16
CA ASN A 26 9.15 12.57 -1.73
C ASN A 26 9.77 11.63 -2.79
N PRO A 27 11.07 11.78 -3.12
CA PRO A 27 11.72 10.87 -4.05
C PRO A 27 11.66 9.43 -3.50
N PRO A 28 11.57 8.42 -4.38
CA PRO A 28 11.66 7.03 -3.96
C PRO A 28 12.95 6.79 -3.17
N LYS A 29 12.85 6.02 -2.08
CA LYS A 29 14.02 5.60 -1.31
C LYS A 29 14.89 4.68 -2.16
N THR A 30 16.20 4.75 -1.96
CA THR A 30 17.19 3.86 -2.58
C THR A 30 18.01 3.19 -1.48
N LEU A 31 18.53 1.99 -1.77
CA LEU A 31 19.46 1.32 -0.86
C LEU A 31 20.73 2.14 -0.68
N ASP A 32 21.27 2.15 0.53
CA ASP A 32 22.52 2.83 0.84
C ASP A 32 23.69 1.86 0.65
N ARG A 33 24.48 2.07 -0.40
CA ARG A 33 25.62 1.20 -0.73
C ARG A 33 26.76 1.28 0.29
N SER A 34 26.77 2.28 1.17
CA SER A 34 27.77 2.42 2.23
C SER A 34 27.48 1.54 3.45
N VAL A 35 26.23 1.07 3.60
CA VAL A 35 25.83 0.21 4.73
C VAL A 35 26.28 -1.23 4.47
N ALA A 36 27.22 -1.70 5.29
CA ALA A 36 27.62 -3.10 5.33
C ALA A 36 26.59 -3.92 6.11
N GLY A 37 26.04 -4.97 5.49
CA GLY A 37 25.09 -5.90 6.10
C GLY A 37 23.65 -5.77 5.60
N PRO A 38 22.72 -6.55 6.20
CA PRO A 38 21.32 -6.58 5.77
C PRO A 38 20.63 -5.23 5.91
N GLN A 39 19.98 -4.79 4.83
CA GLN A 39 19.17 -3.58 4.81
C GLN A 39 17.94 -3.77 3.92
N VAL A 40 16.89 -3.01 4.20
CA VAL A 40 15.65 -3.02 3.44
C VAL A 40 15.08 -1.61 3.31
N ILE A 41 14.50 -1.33 2.16
CA ILE A 41 13.67 -0.16 1.90
C ILE A 41 12.29 -0.59 1.41
N VAL A 42 11.33 0.32 1.56
CA VAL A 42 9.96 0.17 1.07
C VAL A 42 9.52 1.43 0.33
N ASN A 43 8.93 1.25 -0.84
CA ASN A 43 8.39 2.31 -1.68
C ASN A 43 6.96 1.97 -2.13
N PRO A 44 5.98 2.87 -1.98
CA PRO A 44 6.08 4.16 -1.31
C PRO A 44 6.30 4.00 0.20
N GLY A 45 6.93 5.00 0.84
CA GLY A 45 7.11 5.02 2.30
C GLY A 45 5.81 5.20 3.10
N SER A 46 4.68 5.43 2.43
CA SER A 46 3.36 5.44 3.03
C SER A 46 2.27 4.90 2.11
N ILE A 47 1.31 4.17 2.67
CA ILE A 47 0.12 3.65 1.98
C ILE A 47 -1.15 4.20 2.61
N ARG A 48 -2.27 4.14 1.88
CA ARG A 48 -3.59 4.60 2.36
C ARG A 48 -4.60 3.46 2.33
N LEU A 49 -5.45 3.39 3.35
CA LEU A 49 -6.45 2.34 3.54
C LEU A 49 -7.77 2.57 2.77
N GLY A 50 -7.78 3.43 1.75
CA GLY A 50 -8.89 3.44 0.78
C GLY A 50 -8.80 2.20 -0.09
N VAL A 51 -9.90 1.50 -0.33
CA VAL A 51 -9.90 0.18 -0.98
C VAL A 51 -9.38 0.27 -2.40
N ALA A 52 -9.97 1.15 -3.22
CA ALA A 52 -9.55 1.37 -4.59
C ALA A 52 -8.08 1.83 -4.64
N LYS A 53 -7.71 2.76 -3.76
CA LYS A 53 -6.35 3.32 -3.72
C LYS A 53 -5.31 2.28 -3.33
N LEU A 54 -5.55 1.49 -2.29
CA LEU A 54 -4.62 0.45 -1.85
C LEU A 54 -4.49 -0.64 -2.90
N MET A 55 -5.61 -1.07 -3.51
CA MET A 55 -5.60 -2.12 -4.52
C MET A 55 -4.84 -1.73 -5.79
N ASP A 56 -4.84 -0.44 -6.13
CA ASP A 56 -4.04 0.13 -7.23
C ASP A 56 -2.56 0.38 -6.86
N THR A 57 -2.26 0.61 -5.57
CA THR A 57 -0.90 0.90 -5.13
C THR A 57 -0.01 -0.35 -5.18
N ILE A 58 1.10 -0.27 -5.92
CA ILE A 58 2.18 -1.26 -5.85
C ILE A 58 3.13 -0.86 -4.72
N ILE A 59 3.40 -1.80 -3.81
CA ILE A 59 4.35 -1.61 -2.72
C ILE A 59 5.58 -2.45 -3.05
N LEU A 60 6.70 -1.78 -3.24
CA LEU A 60 7.97 -2.38 -3.62
C LEU A 60 8.88 -2.48 -2.40
N PHE A 61 9.35 -3.69 -2.13
CA PHE A 61 10.39 -3.96 -1.14
C PHE A 61 11.68 -4.33 -1.86
N GLU A 62 12.76 -3.63 -1.51
CA GLU A 62 14.10 -3.88 -2.02
C GLU A 62 15.04 -4.03 -0.83
N GLY A 63 15.96 -4.98 -0.90
CA GLY A 63 16.95 -5.19 0.14
C GLY A 63 18.26 -5.73 -0.40
N SER A 64 19.30 -5.61 0.41
CA SER A 64 20.67 -6.04 0.11
C SER A 64 21.39 -6.51 1.37
N GLY A 65 22.51 -7.19 1.19
CA GLY A 65 23.33 -7.71 2.30
C GLY A 65 22.77 -8.99 2.93
N PHE A 66 21.89 -9.69 2.21
CA PHE A 66 21.36 -10.99 2.62
C PHE A 66 22.16 -12.14 1.99
N LYS A 67 22.02 -13.35 2.56
CA LYS A 67 22.73 -14.54 2.09
C LYS A 67 22.18 -15.01 0.73
N PRO A 68 23.00 -15.08 -0.34
CA PRO A 68 22.57 -15.61 -1.62
C PRO A 68 22.04 -17.05 -1.53
N GLY A 69 21.02 -17.37 -2.34
CA GLY A 69 20.40 -18.70 -2.37
C GLY A 69 19.45 -19.00 -1.20
N ASP A 70 19.29 -18.07 -0.26
CA ASP A 70 18.22 -18.08 0.75
C ASP A 70 16.96 -17.38 0.17
N SER A 71 15.88 -17.36 0.95
CA SER A 71 14.65 -16.62 0.65
C SER A 71 14.32 -15.69 1.81
N ILE A 72 13.56 -14.64 1.53
CA ILE A 72 13.08 -13.69 2.54
C ILE A 72 11.59 -13.83 2.76
N PHE A 73 11.19 -13.41 3.94
CA PHE A 73 9.81 -13.25 4.37
C PHE A 73 9.63 -11.83 4.95
N ILE A 74 8.56 -11.15 4.53
CA ILE A 74 8.28 -9.76 4.92
C ILE A 74 7.01 -9.70 5.76
N THR A 75 7.16 -9.23 6.99
CA THR A 75 6.06 -9.00 7.93
C THR A 75 5.92 -7.52 8.23
N LEU A 76 4.69 -7.00 8.18
CA LEU A 76 4.35 -5.71 8.74
C LEU A 76 3.95 -5.90 10.20
N ILE A 77 4.63 -5.20 11.11
CA ILE A 77 4.36 -5.19 12.54
C ILE A 77 3.90 -3.79 12.91
N GLY A 78 2.66 -3.67 13.38
CA GLY A 78 2.00 -2.38 13.61
C GLY A 78 1.37 -2.22 14.98
N PRO A 79 0.57 -1.16 15.15
CA PRO A 79 -0.18 -0.90 16.38
C PRO A 79 -1.04 -2.09 16.80
N ASN A 80 -1.30 -2.22 18.10
CA ASN A 80 -2.13 -3.30 18.67
C ASN A 80 -1.63 -4.71 18.30
N GLU A 81 -0.31 -4.87 18.21
CA GLU A 81 0.35 -6.13 17.83
C GLU A 81 -0.09 -6.68 16.48
N THR A 82 -0.60 -5.81 15.60
CA THR A 82 -1.02 -6.20 14.25
C THR A 82 0.17 -6.79 13.52
N LYS A 83 0.02 -8.03 13.04
CA LYS A 83 0.98 -8.70 12.17
C LYS A 83 0.30 -9.04 10.86
N ALA A 84 0.94 -8.68 9.75
CA ALA A 84 0.49 -8.98 8.40
C ALA A 84 1.68 -9.48 7.58
N ILE A 85 1.53 -10.67 7.00
CA ILE A 85 2.54 -11.28 6.15
C ILE A 85 2.28 -10.84 4.73
N VAL A 86 3.20 -10.08 4.13
CA VAL A 86 2.85 -9.32 2.92
C VAL A 86 3.66 -9.67 1.69
N ALA A 87 4.81 -10.31 1.85
CA ALA A 87 5.60 -10.74 0.71
C ALA A 87 6.62 -11.80 1.13
N GLU A 88 7.03 -12.59 0.15
CA GLU A 88 8.18 -13.46 0.20
C GLU A 88 8.92 -13.38 -1.15
N GLY A 89 10.15 -13.89 -1.19
CA GLY A 89 10.87 -13.98 -2.44
C GLY A 89 12.29 -14.52 -2.31
N PRO A 90 12.89 -14.97 -3.41
CA PRO A 90 14.26 -15.46 -3.41
C PRO A 90 15.27 -14.31 -3.29
N ILE A 91 16.40 -14.59 -2.63
CA ILE A 91 17.58 -13.72 -2.63
C ILE A 91 18.45 -14.09 -3.83
N LYS A 92 18.79 -13.09 -4.64
CA LYS A 92 19.63 -13.23 -5.84
C LYS A 92 21.08 -13.58 -5.48
N PRO A 93 21.86 -14.07 -6.46
CA PRO A 93 23.29 -14.36 -6.28
C PRO A 93 24.12 -13.19 -5.74
N ASP A 94 23.71 -11.94 -6.00
CA ASP A 94 24.37 -10.72 -5.52
C ASP A 94 23.97 -10.31 -4.08
N GLY A 95 23.18 -11.13 -3.39
CA GLY A 95 22.71 -10.87 -2.02
C GLY A 95 21.59 -9.82 -1.93
N THR A 96 20.97 -9.47 -3.07
CA THR A 96 19.83 -8.55 -3.14
C THR A 96 18.50 -9.29 -3.34
N PHE A 97 17.40 -8.64 -2.99
CA PHE A 97 16.07 -9.10 -3.37
C PHE A 97 15.20 -7.92 -3.79
N LYS A 98 14.18 -8.23 -4.59
CA LYS A 98 13.15 -7.30 -5.01
C LYS A 98 11.81 -8.02 -5.04
N THR A 99 10.85 -7.59 -4.24
CA THR A 99 9.51 -8.18 -4.20
C THR A 99 8.43 -7.11 -4.23
N GLU A 100 7.38 -7.37 -5.00
CA GLU A 100 6.31 -6.42 -5.30
C GLU A 100 4.99 -6.94 -4.73
N LEU A 101 4.36 -6.12 -3.90
CA LEU A 101 3.03 -6.36 -3.36
C LEU A 101 1.99 -5.55 -4.14
N GLY A 102 1.09 -6.26 -4.82
CA GLY A 102 -0.06 -5.70 -5.52
C GLY A 102 0.00 -5.69 -7.04
N LYS A 103 1.06 -6.25 -7.64
CA LYS A 103 1.18 -6.37 -9.11
C LYS A 103 0.52 -7.64 -9.65
N SER A 104 0.83 -8.80 -9.07
CA SER A 104 0.22 -10.10 -9.43
C SER A 104 -1.12 -10.31 -8.74
N SER A 105 -1.97 -11.19 -9.28
CA SER A 105 -3.26 -11.55 -8.67
C SER A 105 -3.10 -12.09 -7.25
N ILE A 106 -2.08 -12.91 -6.99
CA ILE A 106 -1.77 -13.45 -5.66
C ILE A 106 -1.41 -12.30 -4.70
N SER A 107 -0.52 -11.39 -5.12
CA SER A 107 -0.14 -10.27 -4.25
C SER A 107 -1.28 -9.27 -4.02
N LYS A 108 -2.21 -9.11 -4.98
CA LYS A 108 -3.45 -8.34 -4.78
C LYS A 108 -4.37 -9.01 -3.76
N LEU A 109 -4.48 -10.34 -3.80
CA LEU A 109 -5.21 -11.10 -2.79
C LEU A 109 -4.57 -10.92 -1.40
N THR A 110 -3.25 -10.97 -1.29
CA THR A 110 -2.54 -10.67 -0.03
C THR A 110 -2.88 -9.28 0.50
N LYS A 111 -2.91 -8.23 -0.34
CA LYS A 111 -3.34 -6.88 0.12
C LYS A 111 -4.77 -6.88 0.65
N ALA A 112 -5.70 -7.55 -0.05
CA ALA A 112 -7.09 -7.60 0.38
C ALA A 112 -7.21 -8.34 1.74
N MET A 113 -6.63 -9.52 1.86
CA MET A 113 -6.76 -10.36 3.05
C MET A 113 -5.98 -9.79 4.25
N GLU A 114 -4.71 -9.42 4.05
CA GLU A 114 -3.81 -9.10 5.15
C GLU A 114 -3.95 -7.66 5.63
N ILE A 115 -4.17 -6.73 4.70
CA ILE A 115 -4.24 -5.28 4.98
C ILE A 115 -5.69 -4.81 5.09
N LEU A 116 -6.56 -5.15 4.14
CA LEU A 116 -7.96 -4.71 4.16
C LEU A 116 -8.87 -5.58 5.03
N LYS A 117 -8.41 -6.78 5.44
CA LYS A 117 -9.26 -7.80 6.08
C LYS A 117 -10.52 -8.07 5.25
N ALA A 118 -10.30 -8.22 3.94
CA ALA A 118 -11.34 -8.37 2.92
C ALA A 118 -11.07 -9.60 2.03
N ASP A 119 -12.14 -10.14 1.48
CA ASP A 119 -12.11 -11.25 0.51
C ASP A 119 -12.14 -10.71 -0.92
N ILE A 120 -11.69 -11.51 -1.88
CA ILE A 120 -11.91 -11.24 -3.31
C ILE A 120 -12.76 -12.38 -3.88
N VAL A 121 -13.96 -12.06 -4.35
CA VAL A 121 -14.91 -13.04 -4.92
C VAL A 121 -15.34 -12.61 -6.32
N PRO A 122 -15.63 -13.55 -7.23
CA PRO A 122 -16.18 -13.20 -8.54
C PRO A 122 -17.64 -12.69 -8.41
N ASN A 123 -18.03 -11.72 -9.22
CA ASN A 123 -19.43 -11.36 -9.42
C ASN A 123 -20.10 -12.26 -10.50
N GLU A 124 -21.36 -11.96 -10.82
CA GLU A 124 -22.14 -12.65 -11.87
C GLU A 124 -21.49 -12.59 -13.25
N LYS A 125 -20.60 -11.61 -13.48
CA LYS A 125 -19.83 -11.42 -14.72
C LYS A 125 -18.41 -12.01 -14.62
N PHE A 126 -18.11 -12.79 -13.57
CA PHE A 126 -16.78 -13.33 -13.26
C PHE A 126 -15.70 -12.26 -13.04
N GLU A 127 -16.07 -11.02 -12.73
CA GLU A 127 -15.13 -9.96 -12.38
C GLU A 127 -14.80 -10.00 -10.88
N PRO A 128 -13.54 -9.76 -10.48
CA PRO A 128 -13.15 -9.77 -9.08
C PRO A 128 -13.77 -8.59 -8.32
N VAL A 129 -14.40 -8.90 -7.17
CA VAL A 129 -15.03 -7.94 -6.26
C VAL A 129 -14.38 -8.04 -4.89
N VAL A 130 -13.96 -6.90 -4.35
CA VAL A 130 -13.43 -6.83 -2.97
C VAL A 130 -14.61 -6.77 -1.99
N VAL A 131 -14.70 -7.75 -1.11
CA VAL A 131 -15.76 -7.86 -0.10
C VAL A 131 -15.18 -7.54 1.27
N ILE A 132 -15.52 -6.39 1.82
CA ILE A 132 -15.08 -5.95 3.13
C ILE A 132 -16.00 -6.56 4.19
N SER A 133 -15.44 -7.43 5.02
CA SER A 133 -16.15 -8.10 6.12
C SER A 133 -15.76 -7.54 7.49
N GLN A 134 -14.58 -6.93 7.60
CA GLN A 134 -14.03 -6.40 8.84
C GLN A 134 -13.30 -5.07 8.57
N PRO A 135 -13.02 -4.27 9.62
CA PRO A 135 -12.16 -3.10 9.48
C PRO A 135 -10.76 -3.50 8.98
N PRO A 136 -10.11 -2.66 8.14
CA PRO A 136 -8.73 -2.88 7.74
C PRO A 136 -7.77 -2.76 8.95
N ILE A 137 -6.51 -3.12 8.74
CA ILE A 137 -5.46 -2.91 9.75
C ILE A 137 -5.44 -1.46 10.26
N PRO A 138 -5.08 -1.21 11.54
CA PRO A 138 -5.13 0.13 12.10
C PRO A 138 -4.15 1.08 11.40
N LYS A 139 -4.49 2.37 11.38
CA LYS A 139 -3.58 3.42 10.91
C LYS A 139 -2.39 3.53 11.88
N GLY A 140 -1.21 3.89 11.37
CA GLY A 140 -0.03 4.09 12.21
C GLY A 140 1.28 3.87 11.47
N VAL A 141 2.37 3.90 12.23
CA VAL A 141 3.70 3.53 11.72
C VAL A 141 3.90 2.04 11.95
N TYR A 142 4.24 1.34 10.88
CA TYR A 142 4.53 -0.09 10.89
C TYR A 142 6.02 -0.31 10.70
N THR A 143 6.57 -1.29 11.42
CA THR A 143 7.87 -1.87 11.15
C THR A 143 7.70 -2.90 10.05
N VAL A 144 8.36 -2.68 8.92
CA VAL A 144 8.56 -3.68 7.88
C VAL A 144 9.76 -4.51 8.31
N LYS A 145 9.52 -5.74 8.75
CA LYS A 145 10.56 -6.68 9.15
C LYS A 145 10.78 -7.70 8.05
N VAL A 146 12.00 -7.75 7.54
CA VAL A 146 12.49 -8.77 6.62
C VAL A 146 13.24 -9.80 7.42
N THR A 147 12.90 -11.07 7.25
CA THR A 147 13.59 -12.20 7.88
C THR A 147 14.01 -13.17 6.79
N SER A 148 15.27 -13.57 6.82
CA SER A 148 15.75 -14.70 6.02
C SER A 148 15.11 -16.00 6.51
N MET A 149 14.75 -16.90 5.59
CA MET A 149 14.08 -18.15 5.94
C MET A 149 15.04 -19.18 6.53
N LEU A 150 16.29 -19.23 6.05
CA LEU A 150 17.29 -20.21 6.49
C LEU A 150 18.39 -19.61 7.36
N SER A 151 18.76 -18.35 7.12
CA SER A 151 19.78 -17.64 7.90
C SER A 151 19.18 -16.73 8.97
N PRO A 152 19.90 -16.43 10.07
CA PRO A 152 19.40 -15.55 11.14
C PRO A 152 19.41 -14.06 10.76
N LEU A 153 19.55 -13.73 9.47
CA LEU A 153 19.65 -12.35 9.00
C LEU A 153 18.28 -11.70 8.99
N THR A 154 18.22 -10.48 9.51
CA THR A 154 17.01 -9.65 9.51
C THR A 154 17.36 -8.21 9.17
N ALA A 155 16.40 -7.48 8.62
CA ALA A 155 16.48 -6.04 8.44
C ALA A 155 15.11 -5.41 8.65
N GLU A 156 15.10 -4.16 9.11
CA GLU A 156 13.87 -3.45 9.44
C GLU A 156 13.82 -2.06 8.80
N THR A 157 12.64 -1.62 8.41
CA THR A 157 12.38 -0.24 7.99
C THR A 157 10.97 0.20 8.37
N LYS A 158 10.64 1.47 8.17
CA LYS A 158 9.32 2.03 8.53
C LYS A 158 8.45 2.22 7.29
N LEU A 159 7.18 1.81 7.42
CA LEU A 159 6.10 2.09 6.48
C LEU A 159 4.97 2.81 7.23
N THR A 160 4.49 3.93 6.70
CA THR A 160 3.36 4.65 7.32
C THR A 160 2.04 4.22 6.69
N VAL A 161 1.11 3.71 7.49
CA VAL A 161 -0.26 3.38 7.07
C VAL A 161 -1.19 4.52 7.45
N LYS A 162 -1.75 5.18 6.44
CA LYS A 162 -2.66 6.32 6.59
C LYS A 162 -4.10 5.89 6.34
N GLY A 163 -5.03 6.65 6.90
CA GLY A 163 -6.44 6.50 6.59
C GLY A 163 -6.79 6.90 5.15
N PRO A 164 -8.03 6.58 4.71
CA PRO A 164 -8.55 7.10 3.45
C PRO A 164 -8.63 8.63 3.50
N THR A 165 -8.39 9.27 2.36
CA THR A 165 -8.71 10.67 2.10
C THR A 165 -10.15 10.82 1.61
N VAL A 166 -10.61 12.07 1.46
CA VAL A 166 -11.90 12.38 0.82
C VAL A 166 -11.97 11.80 -0.60
N ILE A 167 -10.90 11.92 -1.38
CA ILE A 167 -10.84 11.37 -2.74
C ILE A 167 -10.93 9.85 -2.71
N ASP A 168 -10.22 9.20 -1.78
CA ASP A 168 -10.29 7.75 -1.63
C ASP A 168 -11.72 7.30 -1.32
N SER A 169 -12.42 8.01 -0.41
CA SER A 169 -13.81 7.71 -0.09
C SER A 169 -14.76 7.87 -1.28
N VAL A 170 -14.56 8.89 -2.13
CA VAL A 170 -15.33 9.06 -3.37
C VAL A 170 -15.07 7.89 -4.33
N MET A 171 -13.81 7.48 -4.50
CA MET A 171 -13.44 6.36 -5.36
C MET A 171 -14.00 5.03 -4.84
N ASP A 172 -13.99 4.82 -3.54
CA ASP A 172 -14.57 3.63 -2.91
C ASP A 172 -16.10 3.61 -3.07
N TRP A 173 -16.76 4.77 -2.96
CA TRP A 173 -18.20 4.89 -3.23
C TRP A 173 -18.55 4.54 -4.69
N ILE A 174 -17.78 5.04 -5.68
CA ILE A 174 -17.92 4.65 -7.09
C ILE A 174 -17.68 3.15 -7.26
N GLY A 175 -16.69 2.59 -6.56
CA GLY A 175 -16.45 1.15 -6.53
C GLY A 175 -17.63 0.36 -5.99
N GLY A 176 -18.33 0.89 -4.99
CA GLY A 176 -19.59 0.36 -4.46
C GLY A 176 -20.71 0.36 -5.50
N LEU A 177 -20.93 1.50 -6.18
CA LEU A 177 -21.95 1.63 -7.22
C LEU A 177 -21.70 0.73 -8.44
N THR A 178 -20.43 0.54 -8.80
CA THR A 178 -20.03 -0.34 -9.92
C THR A 178 -19.99 -1.82 -9.53
N GLY A 179 -20.27 -2.16 -8.26
CA GLY A 179 -20.24 -3.52 -7.76
C GLY A 179 -18.85 -4.12 -7.61
N LYS A 180 -17.79 -3.32 -7.76
CA LYS A 180 -16.38 -3.73 -7.59
C LYS A 180 -15.95 -3.80 -6.12
N ILE A 181 -16.67 -3.10 -5.24
CA ILE A 181 -16.51 -3.13 -3.80
C ILE A 181 -17.86 -3.47 -3.18
N LYS A 182 -17.88 -4.41 -2.24
CA LYS A 182 -19.09 -4.73 -1.45
C LYS A 182 -18.76 -4.71 0.02
N HIS A 183 -19.63 -4.09 0.81
CA HIS A 183 -19.59 -4.20 2.26
C HIS A 183 -20.51 -5.32 2.69
N LYS A 184 -19.98 -6.31 3.39
CA LYS A 184 -20.83 -7.34 4.02
C LYS A 184 -21.59 -6.66 5.15
N LYS A 185 -22.92 -6.67 5.09
CA LYS A 185 -23.73 -6.23 6.24
C LYS A 185 -23.41 -7.18 7.40
N SER A 186 -22.95 -6.62 8.53
CA SER A 186 -22.99 -7.36 9.79
C SER A 186 -24.43 -7.80 10.01
N LYS A 187 -24.64 -9.10 10.20
CA LYS A 187 -25.84 -9.56 10.89
C LYS A 187 -25.78 -9.13 12.35
#